data_AF-Q9TT20-F1
#
_entry.id   AF-Q9TT20-F1
#
_cell.length_a   1.000
_cell.length_b   1.000
_cell.length_c   1.000
_cell.angle_alpha   90.00
_cell.angle_beta   90.00
_cell.angle_gamma   90.00
#
_symmetry.space_group_name_H-M   'P 1'
#
loop_
_entity.id
_entity.type
_entity.pdbx_description
1 polymer ?
#
loop_
_entity_poly.entity_id
_entity_poly.type
_entity_poly.pdbx_seq_one_letter_code
_entity_poly.pdbx_strand_id
1 'polypeptide(L)'
;ALPPTVYEAVTKNIHESCMSQIGWNRIIVEKPFGRDLQSSDRLSNHISSLFREDQIYRIDHYLGKEMVQNLMVLRFANRIFGPIWNRDNIACVILTFKEPFGTEGRGGYFDEFGIIRDVMQNHLLQMLCLVAMEKPASTNSDDVRDEKVKVLKCISEVQANNVVLGQYVGNPDGEGEATKGYLDDPTVPHGSTTATFAAVVLYV
;
A
#
# COMPACT_ATOMS: atom_id res chain seq x y z
N ALA A 1 5.99 -14.31 -10.46
CA ALA A 1 6.18 -12.85 -10.61
C ALA A 1 5.81 -12.46 -12.04
N LEU A 2 4.63 -11.88 -12.23
CA LEU A 2 4.03 -11.58 -13.54
C LEU A 2 3.41 -10.18 -13.53
N PRO A 3 3.21 -9.54 -14.68
CA PRO A 3 2.45 -8.28 -14.76
C PRO A 3 0.96 -8.50 -14.42
N PRO A 4 0.25 -7.49 -13.91
CA PRO A 4 -1.15 -7.60 -13.49
C PRO A 4 -2.11 -7.94 -14.65
N THR A 5 -1.72 -7.62 -15.89
CA THR A 5 -2.52 -7.86 -17.11
C THR A 5 -2.79 -9.34 -17.38
N VAL A 6 -2.02 -10.25 -16.80
CA VAL A 6 -2.20 -11.70 -16.98
C VAL A 6 -2.76 -12.40 -15.75
N TYR A 7 -3.07 -11.67 -14.66
CA TYR A 7 -3.50 -12.28 -13.40
C TYR A 7 -4.78 -13.11 -13.55
N GLU A 8 -5.78 -12.60 -14.26
CA GLU A 8 -7.05 -13.32 -14.44
C GLU A 8 -6.84 -14.65 -15.19
N ALA A 9 -6.08 -14.63 -16.29
CA ALA A 9 -5.79 -15.82 -17.08
C ALA A 9 -4.97 -16.85 -16.29
N VAL A 10 -3.92 -16.41 -15.59
CA VAL A 10 -3.04 -17.30 -14.84
C VAL A 10 -3.76 -17.95 -13.67
N THR A 11 -4.50 -17.17 -12.87
CA THR A 11 -5.25 -17.69 -11.73
C THR A 11 -6.34 -18.68 -12.16
N LYS A 12 -7.04 -18.40 -13.26
CA LYS A 12 -7.99 -19.33 -13.87
C LYS A 12 -7.33 -20.66 -14.26
N ASN A 13 -6.22 -20.61 -15.00
CA ASN A 13 -5.54 -21.83 -15.47
C ASN A 13 -4.94 -22.64 -14.31
N ILE A 14 -4.39 -21.97 -13.29
CA ILE A 14 -3.91 -22.65 -12.08
C ILE A 14 -5.07 -23.40 -11.40
N HIS A 15 -6.21 -22.74 -11.22
CA HIS A 15 -7.38 -23.35 -10.60
C HIS A 15 -7.91 -24.55 -11.40
N GLU A 16 -7.98 -24.43 -12.73
CA GLU A 16 -8.50 -25.49 -13.61
C GLU A 16 -7.53 -26.68 -13.73
N SER A 17 -6.21 -26.45 -13.71
CA SER A 17 -5.24 -27.45 -14.17
C SER A 17 -4.20 -27.89 -13.14
N CYS A 18 -3.94 -27.09 -12.10
CA CYS A 18 -2.73 -27.25 -11.27
C CYS A 18 -3.03 -27.43 -9.78
N MET A 19 -4.30 -27.54 -9.38
CA MET A 19 -4.67 -27.68 -7.98
C MET A 19 -4.41 -29.11 -7.47
N SER A 20 -3.65 -29.22 -6.38
CA SER A 20 -3.52 -30.47 -5.65
C SER A 20 -4.87 -30.89 -5.06
N GLN A 21 -5.20 -32.18 -5.21
CA GLN A 21 -6.38 -32.80 -4.58
C GLN A 21 -6.09 -33.28 -3.15
N ILE A 22 -4.81 -33.43 -2.78
CA ILE A 22 -4.36 -33.90 -1.47
C ILE A 22 -3.27 -32.91 -1.01
N GLY A 23 -3.65 -31.90 -0.23
CA GLY A 23 -2.76 -30.85 0.25
C GLY A 23 -3.40 -29.46 0.21
N TRP A 24 -2.60 -28.43 0.47
CA TRP A 24 -3.02 -27.04 0.34
C TRP A 24 -2.59 -26.45 -1.00
N ASN A 25 -3.41 -25.53 -1.51
CA ASN A 25 -3.09 -24.71 -2.68
C ASN A 25 -3.17 -23.26 -2.24
N ARG A 26 -2.10 -22.50 -2.44
CA ARG A 26 -2.01 -21.09 -2.04
C ARG A 26 -1.37 -20.30 -3.18
N ILE A 27 -1.91 -19.12 -3.45
CA ILE A 27 -1.37 -18.20 -4.45
C ILE A 27 -0.83 -16.96 -3.76
N ILE A 28 0.30 -16.46 -4.27
CA ILE A 28 0.91 -15.20 -3.84
C ILE A 28 0.74 -14.19 -4.98
N VAL A 29 0.16 -13.03 -4.68
CA VAL A 29 -0.16 -12.00 -5.67
C VAL A 29 0.49 -10.68 -5.25
N GLU A 30 1.18 -10.02 -6.16
CA GLU A 30 1.87 -8.75 -5.93
C GLU A 30 1.01 -7.56 -6.42
N LYS A 31 1.32 -6.36 -5.93
CA LYS A 31 0.72 -5.12 -6.44
C LYS A 31 1.09 -4.91 -7.93
N PRO A 32 0.25 -4.23 -8.73
CA PRO A 32 -0.97 -3.51 -8.36
C PRO A 32 -2.23 -4.40 -8.33
N PHE A 33 -3.09 -4.17 -7.32
CA PHE A 33 -4.38 -4.85 -7.17
C PHE A 33 -5.53 -4.00 -7.75
N GLY A 34 -5.44 -3.68 -9.04
CA GLY A 34 -6.27 -2.67 -9.68
C GLY A 34 -5.69 -1.25 -9.53
N ARG A 35 -6.42 -0.24 -10.00
CA ARG A 35 -6.04 1.19 -10.01
C ARG A 35 -7.00 2.09 -9.21
N ASP A 36 -8.16 1.54 -8.86
CA ASP A 36 -9.27 2.18 -8.16
C ASP A 36 -10.19 1.09 -7.59
N LEU A 37 -11.25 1.50 -6.88
CA LEU A 37 -12.24 0.58 -6.31
C LEU A 37 -12.81 -0.38 -7.35
N GLN A 38 -13.30 0.14 -8.48
CA GLN A 38 -13.97 -0.67 -9.50
C GLN A 38 -13.06 -1.74 -10.11
N SER A 39 -11.83 -1.38 -10.46
CA SER A 39 -10.85 -2.32 -11.03
C SER A 39 -10.31 -3.31 -10.00
N SER A 40 -10.17 -2.89 -8.74
CA SER A 40 -9.81 -3.77 -7.63
C SER A 40 -10.92 -4.78 -7.31
N ASP A 41 -12.18 -4.33 -7.34
CA ASP A 41 -13.36 -5.18 -7.14
C ASP A 41 -13.44 -6.25 -8.23
N ARG A 42 -13.24 -5.88 -9.50
CA ARG A 42 -13.23 -6.86 -10.61
C ARG A 42 -12.16 -7.93 -10.39
N LEU A 43 -10.93 -7.54 -10.08
CA LEU A 43 -9.83 -8.48 -9.83
C LEU A 43 -10.11 -9.36 -8.60
N SER A 44 -10.61 -8.76 -7.52
CA SER A 44 -10.91 -9.47 -6.27
C SER A 44 -12.05 -10.46 -6.47
N ASN A 45 -13.15 -10.06 -7.11
CA ASN A 45 -14.27 -10.94 -7.43
C ASN A 45 -13.84 -12.12 -8.32
N HIS A 46 -13.00 -11.87 -9.32
CA HIS A 46 -12.44 -12.94 -10.16
C HIS A 46 -11.64 -13.94 -9.34
N ILE A 47 -10.65 -13.48 -8.57
CA ILE A 47 -9.78 -14.38 -7.78
C ILE A 47 -10.58 -15.11 -6.69
N SER A 48 -11.48 -14.42 -5.99
CA SER A 48 -12.31 -15.00 -4.93
C SER A 48 -13.37 -15.98 -5.46
N SER A 49 -13.71 -15.93 -6.76
CA SER A 49 -14.54 -16.96 -7.40
C SER A 49 -13.81 -18.30 -7.59
N LEU A 50 -12.47 -18.29 -7.53
CA LEU A 50 -11.60 -19.44 -7.77
C LEU A 50 -10.91 -19.93 -6.49
N PHE A 51 -10.49 -19.01 -5.63
CA PHE A 51 -9.72 -19.32 -4.42
C PHE A 51 -10.46 -18.81 -3.18
N ARG A 52 -10.42 -19.60 -2.11
CA ARG A 52 -10.88 -19.13 -0.79
C ARG A 52 -9.87 -18.13 -0.21
N GLU A 53 -10.32 -17.30 0.73
CA GLU A 53 -9.46 -16.24 1.30
C GLU A 53 -8.24 -16.79 2.06
N ASP A 54 -8.32 -17.99 2.66
CA ASP A 54 -7.20 -18.69 3.30
C ASP A 54 -6.14 -19.21 2.31
N GLN A 55 -6.42 -19.12 1.01
CA GLN A 55 -5.53 -19.51 -0.08
C GLN A 55 -4.87 -18.32 -0.78
N ILE A 56 -5.31 -17.09 -0.50
CA ILE A 56 -4.89 -15.89 -1.21
C ILE A 56 -3.94 -15.06 -0.32
N TYR A 57 -2.70 -14.91 -0.77
CA TYR A 57 -1.68 -14.12 -0.08
C TYR A 57 -1.32 -12.90 -0.94
N ARG A 58 -2.03 -11.78 -0.72
CA ARG A 58 -1.74 -10.49 -1.35
C ARG A 58 -0.56 -9.83 -0.63
N ILE A 59 0.49 -9.52 -1.36
CA ILE A 59 1.72 -8.96 -0.79
C ILE A 59 1.60 -7.45 -0.67
N ASP A 60 1.76 -6.99 0.58
CA ASP A 60 2.35 -5.69 0.88
C ASP A 60 3.66 -5.95 1.62
N HIS A 61 4.79 -5.74 0.94
CA HIS A 61 6.09 -6.10 1.47
C HIS A 61 6.49 -5.27 2.70
N TYR A 62 5.85 -4.11 2.96
CA TYR A 62 6.10 -3.35 4.19
C TYR A 62 5.69 -4.15 5.44
N LEU A 63 4.69 -5.01 5.34
CA LEU A 63 4.27 -5.89 6.44
C LEU A 63 5.32 -6.96 6.79
N GLY A 64 6.30 -7.20 5.92
CA GLY A 64 7.44 -8.07 6.16
C GLY A 64 8.63 -7.37 6.83
N LYS A 65 8.59 -6.05 7.02
CA LYS A 65 9.70 -5.30 7.63
C LYS A 65 9.65 -5.41 9.16
N GLU A 66 10.81 -5.68 9.76
CA GLU A 66 11.01 -5.87 11.20
C GLU A 66 10.28 -4.83 12.06
N MET A 67 10.53 -3.54 11.80
CA MET A 67 9.94 -2.46 12.60
C MET A 67 8.44 -2.28 12.40
N VAL A 68 7.90 -2.68 11.24
CA VAL A 68 6.46 -2.65 10.99
C VAL A 68 5.78 -3.77 11.78
N GLN A 69 6.37 -4.97 11.81
CA GLN A 69 5.87 -6.07 12.65
C GLN A 69 5.93 -5.73 14.14
N ASN A 70 6.96 -5.01 14.57
CA ASN A 70 7.14 -4.61 15.96
C ASN A 70 6.07 -3.62 16.47
N LEU A 71 5.32 -2.94 15.60
CA LEU A 71 4.27 -1.97 16.01
C LEU A 71 3.23 -2.60 16.95
N MET A 72 2.80 -3.83 16.68
CA MET A 72 1.84 -4.52 17.54
C MET A 72 2.44 -4.86 18.92
N VAL A 73 3.68 -5.33 18.95
CA VAL A 73 4.38 -5.68 20.19
C VAL A 73 4.60 -4.43 21.04
N LEU A 74 5.09 -3.35 20.43
CA LEU A 74 5.26 -2.06 21.10
C LEU A 74 3.96 -1.59 21.75
N ARG A 75 2.85 -1.57 21.00
CA ARG A 75 1.57 -1.05 21.50
C ARG A 75 0.91 -1.95 22.55
N PHE A 76 0.87 -3.26 22.33
CA PHE A 76 -0.02 -4.14 23.10
C PHE A 76 0.68 -5.00 24.15
N ALA A 77 2.01 -5.09 24.14
CA ALA A 77 2.79 -5.79 25.16
C ALA A 77 3.37 -4.86 26.24
N ASN A 78 3.27 -3.54 26.07
CA ASN A 78 3.91 -2.57 26.95
C ASN A 78 2.90 -1.66 27.67
N ARG A 79 2.89 -1.72 29.00
CA ARG A 79 2.01 -0.88 29.83
C ARG A 79 2.32 0.62 29.69
N ILE A 80 3.56 0.98 29.38
CA ILE A 80 3.98 2.39 29.23
C ILE A 80 3.30 3.09 28.04
N PHE A 81 2.96 2.35 26.98
CA PHE A 81 2.34 2.93 25.78
C PHE A 81 0.81 2.88 25.83
N GLY A 82 0.21 1.91 26.53
CA GLY A 82 -1.24 1.71 26.56
C GLY A 82 -2.05 2.97 26.94
N PRO A 83 -1.85 3.58 28.11
CA PRO A 83 -2.67 4.71 28.57
C PRO A 83 -2.53 6.00 27.75
N ILE A 84 -1.44 6.14 26.99
CA ILE A 84 -1.14 7.36 26.22
C ILE A 84 -1.45 7.22 24.72
N TRP A 85 -1.85 6.02 24.26
CA TRP A 85 -2.10 5.77 22.84
C TRP A 85 -3.53 6.15 22.42
N ASN A 86 -3.91 7.41 22.64
CA ASN A 86 -5.25 7.92 22.36
C ASN A 86 -5.26 9.44 22.12
N ARG A 87 -6.40 9.95 21.66
CA ARG A 87 -6.62 11.37 21.33
C ARG A 87 -6.46 12.36 22.48
N ASP A 88 -6.48 11.90 23.73
CA ASP A 88 -6.29 12.80 24.89
C ASP A 88 -4.80 13.12 25.11
N ASN A 89 -3.90 12.34 24.49
CA ASN A 89 -2.45 12.47 24.63
C ASN A 89 -1.72 12.68 23.29
N ILE A 90 -2.29 12.22 22.18
CA ILE A 90 -1.69 12.31 20.84
C ILE A 90 -2.33 13.46 20.07
N ALA A 91 -1.51 14.47 19.74
CA ALA A 91 -1.95 15.60 18.92
C ALA A 91 -2.07 15.25 17.42
N CYS A 92 -1.10 14.51 16.88
CA CYS A 92 -1.13 14.01 15.50
C CYS A 92 -0.22 12.77 15.34
N VAL A 93 -0.48 12.01 14.29
CA VAL A 93 0.36 10.87 13.85
C VAL A 93 0.88 11.19 12.46
N ILE A 94 2.17 10.95 12.23
CA ILE A 94 2.85 11.27 10.97
C ILE A 94 3.47 9.98 10.43
N LEU A 95 3.07 9.60 9.22
CA LEU A 95 3.63 8.47 8.50
C LEU A 95 4.42 9.00 7.31
N THR A 96 5.67 8.59 7.17
CA THR A 96 6.59 9.15 6.19
C THR A 96 7.27 8.05 5.41
N PHE A 97 7.23 8.18 4.09
CA PHE A 97 8.05 7.42 3.15
C PHE A 97 8.80 8.45 2.30
N LYS A 98 10.13 8.33 2.23
CA LYS A 98 10.98 9.22 1.45
C LYS A 98 12.04 8.38 0.74
N GLU A 99 12.24 8.66 -0.53
CA GLU A 99 13.35 8.14 -1.31
C GLU A 99 14.23 9.32 -1.75
N PRO A 100 15.57 9.18 -1.69
CA PRO A 100 16.49 10.23 -2.09
C PRO A 100 16.79 10.24 -3.60
N PHE A 101 16.19 9.33 -4.37
CA PHE A 101 16.38 9.17 -5.82
C PHE A 101 15.07 9.42 -6.57
N GLY A 102 15.18 9.73 -7.87
CA GLY A 102 14.04 10.01 -8.75
C GLY A 102 13.45 8.73 -9.33
N THR A 103 12.93 8.81 -10.56
CA THR A 103 12.41 7.63 -11.26
C THR A 103 13.47 6.78 -11.94
N GLU A 104 14.73 7.22 -11.97
CA GLU A 104 15.88 6.47 -12.49
C GLU A 104 15.61 5.87 -13.90
N GLY A 105 15.00 6.66 -14.79
CA GLY A 105 14.65 6.25 -16.17
C GLY A 105 13.44 5.33 -16.29
N ARG A 106 12.67 5.13 -15.20
CA ARG A 106 11.44 4.32 -15.17
C ARG A 106 10.18 5.18 -15.01
N GLY A 107 10.28 6.47 -15.32
CA GLY A 107 9.21 7.44 -15.11
C GLY A 107 7.93 7.12 -15.85
N GLY A 108 8.01 6.54 -17.05
CA GLY A 108 6.83 6.15 -17.84
C GLY A 108 5.95 5.08 -17.16
N TYR A 109 6.55 4.12 -16.46
CA TYR A 109 5.78 3.15 -15.67
C TYR A 109 5.14 3.81 -14.44
N PHE A 110 5.89 4.67 -13.74
CA PHE A 110 5.39 5.40 -12.58
C PHE A 110 4.24 6.36 -12.95
N ASP A 111 4.30 6.96 -14.14
CA ASP A 111 3.32 7.92 -14.65
C ASP A 111 1.90 7.35 -14.73
N GLU A 112 1.78 6.04 -14.97
CA GLU A 112 0.49 5.36 -15.01
C GLU A 112 -0.19 5.26 -13.63
N PHE A 113 0.53 5.40 -12.52
CA PHE A 113 -0.02 5.15 -11.17
C PHE A 113 0.11 6.35 -10.24
N GLY A 114 1.28 7.00 -10.23
CA GLY A 114 1.64 8.09 -9.34
C GLY A 114 1.85 7.68 -7.88
N ILE A 115 2.38 8.62 -7.08
CA ILE A 115 2.87 8.33 -5.72
C ILE A 115 1.79 7.79 -4.76
N ILE A 116 0.53 8.22 -4.93
CA ILE A 116 -0.57 7.80 -4.05
C ILE A 116 -0.84 6.31 -4.22
N ARG A 117 -0.90 5.80 -5.45
CA ARG A 117 -1.15 4.38 -5.71
C ARG A 117 0.08 3.54 -5.43
N ASP A 118 1.26 4.09 -5.73
CA ASP A 118 2.49 3.32 -5.59
C ASP A 118 2.83 3.05 -4.12
N VAL A 119 2.68 4.05 -3.23
CA VAL A 119 3.17 3.95 -1.83
C VAL A 119 2.11 4.27 -0.77
N MET A 120 1.24 5.25 -1.01
CA MET A 120 0.35 5.75 0.05
C MET A 120 -0.82 4.80 0.32
N GLN A 121 -1.50 4.35 -0.73
CA GLN A 121 -2.69 3.50 -0.66
C GLN A 121 -2.39 2.11 -0.08
N ASN A 122 -1.15 1.65 -0.19
CA ASN A 122 -0.68 0.36 0.34
C ASN A 122 0.17 0.56 1.61
N HIS A 123 1.46 0.87 1.51
CA HIS A 123 2.43 0.83 2.58
C HIS A 123 2.09 1.78 3.73
N LEU A 124 1.78 3.05 3.42
CA LEU A 124 1.44 4.03 4.47
C LEU A 124 0.10 3.70 5.13
N LEU A 125 -0.91 3.30 4.36
CA LEU A 125 -2.22 2.95 4.91
C LEU A 125 -2.16 1.67 5.76
N GLN A 126 -1.32 0.69 5.41
CA GLN A 126 -1.06 -0.49 6.25
C GLN A 126 -0.41 -0.12 7.59
N MET A 127 0.56 0.80 7.59
CA MET A 127 1.15 1.31 8.82
C MET A 127 0.12 2.08 9.66
N LEU A 128 -0.74 2.89 9.03
CA LEU A 128 -1.85 3.57 9.71
C LEU A 128 -2.73 2.57 10.46
N CYS A 129 -3.15 1.48 9.80
CA CYS A 129 -3.97 0.46 10.44
C CYS A 129 -3.30 -0.14 11.68
N LEU A 130 -2.01 -0.48 11.61
CA LEU A 130 -1.28 -1.04 12.75
C LEU A 130 -1.10 -0.04 13.90
N VAL A 131 -0.97 1.25 13.59
CA VAL A 131 -0.88 2.32 14.58
C VAL A 131 -2.24 2.63 15.23
N ALA A 132 -3.33 2.57 14.47
CA ALA A 132 -4.65 3.02 14.92
C ALA A 132 -5.57 1.89 15.44
N MET A 133 -5.34 0.63 15.07
CA MET A 133 -6.24 -0.48 15.43
C MET A 133 -6.37 -0.66 16.94
N GLU A 134 -7.52 -1.12 17.40
CA GLU A 134 -7.69 -1.57 18.79
C GLU A 134 -6.87 -2.82 19.07
N LYS A 135 -6.77 -3.19 20.35
CA LYS A 135 -6.13 -4.46 20.72
C LYS A 135 -6.99 -5.61 20.19
N PRO A 136 -6.43 -6.50 19.34
CA PRO A 136 -7.20 -7.59 18.77
C PRO A 136 -7.56 -8.64 19.84
N ALA A 137 -8.60 -9.43 19.56
CA ALA A 137 -9.06 -10.49 20.45
C ALA A 137 -7.96 -11.53 20.73
N SER A 138 -7.15 -11.83 19.71
CA SER A 138 -5.94 -12.65 19.83
C SER A 138 -4.91 -12.25 18.76
N THR A 139 -3.80 -12.97 18.69
CA THR A 139 -2.80 -12.83 17.62
C THR A 139 -3.08 -13.74 16.41
N ASN A 140 -4.24 -14.38 16.35
CA ASN A 140 -4.68 -15.09 15.16
C ASN A 140 -4.79 -14.11 13.99
N SER A 141 -4.42 -14.56 12.79
CA SER A 141 -4.31 -13.70 11.61
C SER A 141 -5.59 -12.90 11.33
N ASP A 142 -6.76 -13.52 11.47
CA ASP A 142 -8.04 -12.87 11.21
C ASP A 142 -8.46 -11.88 12.28
N ASP A 143 -8.29 -12.19 13.56
CA ASP A 143 -8.58 -11.24 14.65
C ASP A 143 -7.75 -9.95 14.51
N VAL A 144 -6.52 -10.06 14.00
CA VAL A 144 -5.67 -8.90 13.68
C VAL A 144 -6.18 -8.16 12.44
N ARG A 145 -6.57 -8.90 11.38
CA ARG A 145 -7.11 -8.28 10.14
C ARG A 145 -8.43 -7.55 10.40
N ASP A 146 -9.29 -8.10 11.25
CA ASP A 146 -10.59 -7.51 11.58
C ASP A 146 -10.44 -6.12 12.20
N GLU A 147 -9.53 -5.95 13.16
CA GLU A 147 -9.29 -4.65 13.78
C GLU A 147 -8.63 -3.65 12.80
N LYS A 148 -7.80 -4.13 11.85
CA LYS A 148 -7.28 -3.28 10.78
C LYS A 148 -8.38 -2.80 9.83
N VAL A 149 -9.29 -3.68 9.43
CA VAL A 149 -10.43 -3.34 8.56
C VAL A 149 -11.40 -2.40 9.27
N LYS A 150 -11.63 -2.61 10.56
CA LYS A 150 -12.48 -1.74 11.39
C LYS A 150 -11.97 -0.30 11.42
N VAL A 151 -10.66 -0.07 11.52
CA VAL A 151 -10.06 1.27 11.36
C VAL A 151 -10.42 1.88 10.02
N LEU A 152 -10.19 1.16 8.92
CA LEU A 152 -10.46 1.67 7.57
C LEU A 152 -11.92 2.05 7.37
N LYS A 153 -12.86 1.30 7.97
CA LYS A 153 -14.29 1.59 7.91
C LYS A 153 -14.70 2.87 8.65
N CYS A 154 -13.83 3.42 9.51
CA CYS A 154 -14.04 4.70 10.18
C CYS A 154 -13.47 5.90 9.38
N ILE A 155 -12.65 5.64 8.36
CA ILE A 155 -12.03 6.69 7.55
C ILE A 155 -12.96 7.08 6.41
N SER A 156 -13.35 8.35 6.37
CA SER A 156 -14.13 8.92 5.26
C SER A 156 -13.24 9.16 4.03
N GLU A 157 -13.86 9.25 2.85
CA GLU A 157 -13.17 9.59 1.61
C GLU A 157 -12.41 10.91 1.72
N VAL A 158 -11.13 10.89 1.34
CA VAL A 158 -10.26 12.06 1.36
C VAL A 158 -10.76 13.13 0.39
N GLN A 159 -10.75 14.38 0.83
CA GLN A 159 -11.12 15.54 0.03
C GLN A 159 -9.88 16.36 -0.32
N ALA A 160 -9.90 17.05 -1.46
CA ALA A 160 -8.75 17.79 -1.99
C ALA A 160 -8.22 18.88 -1.04
N ASN A 161 -9.05 19.42 -0.15
CA ASN A 161 -8.65 20.41 0.86
C ASN A 161 -7.60 19.89 1.86
N ASN A 162 -7.50 18.57 2.02
CA ASN A 162 -6.57 17.87 2.91
C ASN A 162 -5.42 17.22 2.14
N VAL A 163 -5.17 17.64 0.89
CA VAL A 163 -4.18 17.04 0.00
C VAL A 163 -3.26 18.12 -0.56
N VAL A 164 -1.95 17.90 -0.46
CA VAL A 164 -0.93 18.66 -1.17
C VAL A 164 -0.18 17.70 -2.09
N LEU A 165 -0.06 18.06 -3.36
CA LEU A 165 0.68 17.31 -4.37
C LEU A 165 1.90 18.10 -4.83
N GLY A 166 2.96 17.38 -5.17
CA GLY A 166 4.18 17.95 -5.74
C GLY A 166 4.75 17.07 -6.83
N GLN A 167 5.56 17.68 -7.69
CA GLN A 167 6.35 17.01 -8.73
C GLN A 167 7.77 17.58 -8.68
N TYR A 168 8.79 16.72 -8.62
CA TYR A 168 10.17 17.19 -8.45
C TYR A 168 10.74 17.78 -9.75
N VAL A 169 11.60 18.79 -9.60
CA VAL A 169 12.37 19.41 -10.68
C VAL A 169 13.86 19.23 -10.42
N GLY A 170 14.68 19.37 -11.46
CA GLY A 170 16.13 19.26 -11.33
C GLY A 170 16.71 20.32 -10.41
N ASN A 171 17.68 19.93 -9.59
CA ASN A 171 18.49 20.85 -8.79
C ASN A 171 19.66 21.36 -9.66
N PRO A 172 19.70 22.66 -10.04
CA PRO A 172 20.77 23.19 -10.90
C PRO A 172 22.16 23.10 -10.27
N ASP A 173 22.23 23.09 -8.94
CA ASP A 173 23.48 22.98 -8.16
C ASP A 173 23.82 21.52 -7.82
N GLY A 174 23.02 20.56 -8.29
CA GLY A 174 23.21 19.13 -8.07
C GLY A 174 24.22 18.50 -9.01
N GLU A 175 24.47 17.20 -8.81
CA GLU A 175 25.30 16.38 -9.70
C GLU A 175 24.52 15.13 -10.16
N GLY A 176 24.82 14.63 -11.36
CA GLY A 176 24.19 13.41 -11.89
C GLY A 176 22.68 13.52 -12.04
N GLU A 177 21.94 12.49 -11.61
CA GLU A 177 20.47 12.44 -11.70
C GLU A 177 19.78 13.56 -10.89
N ALA A 178 20.44 14.13 -9.87
CA ALA A 178 19.87 15.24 -9.09
C ALA A 178 19.65 16.51 -9.93
N THR A 179 20.37 16.65 -11.06
CA THR A 179 20.20 17.78 -11.99
C THR A 179 18.95 17.66 -12.87
N LYS A 180 18.29 16.50 -12.87
CA LYS A 180 17.15 16.20 -13.74
C LYS A 180 15.84 16.18 -12.95
N GLY A 181 14.82 16.82 -13.48
CA GLY A 181 13.45 16.78 -12.99
C GLY A 181 12.67 15.57 -13.49
N TYR A 182 11.43 15.42 -13.02
CA TYR A 182 10.57 14.32 -13.45
C TYR A 182 10.28 14.36 -14.96
N LEU A 183 10.05 15.56 -15.50
CA LEU A 183 9.77 15.78 -16.92
C LEU A 183 11.01 15.71 -17.83
N ASP A 184 12.21 15.62 -17.24
CA ASP A 184 13.44 15.38 -17.99
C ASP A 184 13.69 13.89 -18.27
N ASP A 185 12.91 13.00 -17.64
CA ASP A 185 12.90 11.57 -17.97
C ASP A 185 12.21 11.37 -19.34
N PRO A 186 12.92 10.88 -20.38
CA PRO A 186 12.38 10.76 -21.72
C PRO A 186 11.25 9.72 -21.85
N THR A 187 11.06 8.89 -20.82
CA THR A 187 9.95 7.92 -20.77
C THR A 187 8.65 8.53 -20.24
N VAL A 188 8.70 9.75 -19.67
CA VAL A 188 7.54 10.47 -19.14
C VAL A 188 6.88 11.28 -20.25
N PRO A 189 5.54 11.25 -20.40
CA PRO A 189 4.84 12.09 -21.35
C PRO A 189 5.11 13.59 -21.12
N HIS A 190 5.33 14.33 -22.21
CA HIS A 190 5.51 15.78 -22.13
C HIS A 190 4.31 16.47 -21.46
N GLY A 191 4.59 17.29 -20.45
CA GLY A 191 3.58 18.01 -19.69
C GLY A 191 2.80 17.15 -18.70
N SER A 192 3.27 15.95 -18.36
CA SER A 192 2.66 15.13 -17.31
C SER A 192 2.49 15.91 -16.00
N THR A 193 1.32 15.78 -15.39
CA THR A 193 1.01 16.34 -14.07
C THR A 193 1.01 15.26 -12.97
N THR A 194 1.62 14.09 -13.22
CA THR A 194 1.68 13.01 -12.24
C THR A 194 2.47 13.45 -11.01
N ALA A 195 1.86 13.31 -9.84
CA ALA A 195 2.48 13.67 -8.57
C ALA A 195 3.56 12.65 -8.18
N THR A 196 4.77 13.14 -7.90
CA THR A 196 5.87 12.37 -7.30
C THR A 196 5.95 12.56 -5.80
N PHE A 197 5.20 13.52 -5.25
CA PHE A 197 5.06 13.80 -3.83
C PHE A 197 3.58 13.98 -3.49
N ALA A 198 3.18 13.45 -2.32
CA ALA A 198 1.86 13.71 -1.75
C ALA A 198 1.96 13.80 -0.24
N ALA A 199 1.30 14.82 0.34
CA ALA A 199 0.98 14.89 1.75
C ALA A 199 -0.55 14.89 1.88
N VAL A 200 -1.07 13.94 2.65
CA VAL A 200 -2.52 13.71 2.80
C VAL A 200 -2.87 13.59 4.28
N VAL A 201 -3.93 14.28 4.69
CA VAL A 201 -4.48 14.18 6.04
C VAL A 201 -5.70 13.28 6.04
N LEU A 202 -5.69 12.27 6.92
CA LEU A 202 -6.81 11.38 7.19
C LEU A 202 -7.22 11.51 8.66
N TYR A 203 -8.48 11.20 8.95
CA TYR A 203 -9.04 11.16 10.30
C TYR A 203 -9.67 9.78 10.52
N VAL A 204 -9.36 9.18 11.68
CA VAL A 204 -9.96 7.93 12.18
C VAL A 204 -10.91 8.27 13.31
#